data_AF-A0A3D6EBL9-F1
#
_entry.id   AF-A0A3D6EBL9-F1
#
_cell.length_a   1.000
_cell.length_b   1.000
_cell.length_c   1.000
_cell.angle_alpha   90.00
_cell.angle_beta   90.00
_cell.angle_gamma   90.00
#
_symmetry.space_group_name_H-M   'P 1'
#
loop_
_entity.id
_entity.type
_entity.pdbx_description
1 polymer ?
#
loop_
_entity_poly.entity_id
_entity_poly.type
_entity_poly.pdbx_seq_one_letter_code
_entity_poly.pdbx_strand_id
1 'polypeptide(L)'
;MSKKKTRSQIFDLLIKTCQKNCEYLVYADKVAKEAQKYISWSDDVTCESYLGEGLYIIIDTESCPADIFFDLAFNGVEIDRDIFLQYSH
;
A
#
# COMPACT_ATOMS: atom_id res chain seq x y z
N MET A 1 24.64 -26.59 7.94
CA MET A 1 24.18 -25.94 9.19
C MET A 1 24.17 -24.43 9.00
N SER A 2 22.99 -23.79 8.97
CA SER A 2 22.90 -22.33 8.91
C SER A 2 23.29 -21.74 10.28
N LYS A 3 24.26 -20.80 10.33
CA LYS A 3 24.64 -20.15 11.60
C LYS A 3 23.44 -19.36 12.14
N LYS A 4 23.06 -19.60 13.41
CA LYS A 4 22.04 -18.80 14.10
C LYS A 4 22.49 -17.34 14.16
N LYS A 5 21.60 -16.41 13.81
CA LYS A 5 21.85 -14.97 13.91
C LYS A 5 21.95 -14.55 15.37
N THR A 6 22.84 -13.62 15.67
CA THR A 6 22.96 -13.02 17.01
C THR A 6 21.80 -12.06 17.27
N ARG A 7 21.56 -11.70 18.53
CA ARG A 7 20.54 -10.72 18.91
C ARG A 7 20.70 -9.39 18.16
N SER A 8 21.92 -8.85 18.10
CA SER A 8 22.20 -7.60 17.37
C SER A 8 21.88 -7.71 15.87
N GLN A 9 22.24 -8.82 15.22
CA GLN A 9 21.89 -9.05 13.82
C GLN A 9 20.37 -9.11 13.59
N ILE A 10 19.60 -9.60 14.58
CA ILE A 10 18.13 -9.60 14.52
C ILE A 10 17.59 -8.17 14.65
N PHE A 11 18.10 -7.37 15.61
CA PHE A 11 17.69 -5.97 15.76
C PHE A 11 18.01 -5.13 14.52
N ASP A 12 19.19 -5.30 13.92
CA ASP A 12 19.55 -4.60 12.69
C ASP A 12 18.61 -4.95 11.52
N LEU A 13 18.19 -6.22 11.44
CA LEU A 13 17.20 -6.65 10.44
C LEU A 13 15.84 -6.00 10.70
N LEU A 14 15.39 -5.94 11.95
CA LEU A 14 14.13 -5.29 12.31
C LEU A 14 14.14 -3.80 11.93
N ILE A 15 15.21 -3.07 12.27
CA ILE A 15 15.35 -1.65 11.92
C ILE A 15 15.29 -1.46 10.40
N LYS A 16 16.05 -2.25 9.64
CA LYS A 16 16.07 -2.19 8.17
C LYS A 16 14.71 -2.50 7.56
N THR A 17 14.01 -3.50 8.10
CA THR A 17 12.66 -3.85 7.65
C THR A 17 11.68 -2.71 7.95
N CYS A 18 11.71 -2.13 9.15
CA CYS A 18 10.88 -0.98 9.48
C CYS A 18 11.15 0.21 8.54
N GLN A 19 12.42 0.54 8.28
CA GLN A 19 12.79 1.61 7.35
C GLN A 19 12.25 1.36 5.95
N LYS A 20 12.45 0.16 5.39
CA LYS A 20 11.91 -0.19 4.07
C LYS A 20 10.39 -0.13 4.01
N ASN A 21 9.71 -0.60 5.05
CA ASN A 21 8.25 -0.52 5.14
C ASN A 21 7.78 0.94 5.19
N CYS A 22 8.45 1.80 5.97
CA CYS A 22 8.15 3.23 6.01
C CYS A 22 8.40 3.92 4.66
N GLU A 23 9.50 3.59 3.97
CA GLU A 23 9.76 4.10 2.62
C GLU A 23 8.65 3.66 1.65
N TYR A 24 8.29 2.37 1.66
CA TYR A 24 7.24 1.83 0.80
C TYR A 24 5.88 2.49 1.06
N LEU A 25 5.50 2.66 2.33
CA LEU A 25 4.32 3.42 2.76
C LEU A 25 4.29 4.83 2.16
N VAL A 26 5.39 5.58 2.29
CA VAL A 26 5.49 6.95 1.77
C VAL A 26 5.42 6.98 0.24
N TYR A 27 6.01 6.00 -0.45
CA TYR A 27 5.89 5.91 -1.90
C TYR A 27 4.47 5.55 -2.35
N ALA A 28 3.83 4.59 -1.69
CA ALA A 28 2.46 4.18 -1.98
C ALA A 28 1.47 5.35 -1.79
N ASP A 29 1.59 6.09 -0.68
CA ASP A 29 0.78 7.29 -0.43
C ASP A 29 0.94 8.36 -1.53
N LYS A 30 2.18 8.61 -1.98
CA LYS A 30 2.44 9.55 -3.08
C LYS A 30 1.83 9.10 -4.40
N VAL A 31 1.95 7.80 -4.73
CA VAL A 31 1.36 7.26 -5.97
C VAL A 31 -0.15 7.32 -5.90
N ALA A 32 -0.76 6.96 -4.77
CA ALA A 32 -2.20 7.02 -4.58
C ALA A 32 -2.74 8.45 -4.75
N LYS A 33 -2.09 9.45 -4.15
CA LYS A 33 -2.43 10.87 -4.31
C LYS A 33 -2.22 11.40 -5.72
N GLU A 34 -1.24 10.88 -6.47
CA GLU A 34 -1.07 11.26 -7.87
C GLU A 34 -2.15 10.61 -8.74
N ALA A 35 -2.48 9.34 -8.48
CA ALA A 35 -3.55 8.61 -9.16
C ALA A 35 -4.92 9.26 -8.92
N GLN A 36 -5.16 9.81 -7.72
CA GLN A 36 -6.38 10.57 -7.38
C GLN A 36 -6.73 11.66 -8.40
N LYS A 37 -5.74 12.34 -9.01
CA LYS A 37 -5.99 13.40 -10.01
C LYS A 37 -6.78 12.90 -11.23
N TYR A 38 -6.81 11.59 -11.42
CA TYR A 38 -7.48 10.91 -12.52
C TYR A 38 -8.71 10.13 -12.06
N ILE A 39 -9.02 10.13 -10.77
CA ILE A 39 -10.22 9.53 -10.17
C ILE A 39 -11.26 10.63 -9.98
N SER A 40 -12.42 10.49 -10.59
CA SER A 40 -13.42 11.58 -10.65
C SER A 40 -14.43 11.61 -9.49
N TRP A 41 -14.34 10.69 -8.52
CA TRP A 41 -15.44 10.43 -7.59
C TRP A 41 -15.12 10.66 -6.10
N SER A 42 -13.84 10.83 -5.70
CA SER A 42 -13.48 11.23 -4.34
C SER A 42 -12.13 11.95 -4.31
N ASP A 43 -12.02 12.91 -3.38
CA ASP A 43 -10.80 13.66 -3.09
C ASP A 43 -10.06 13.19 -1.82
N ASP A 44 -10.64 12.27 -1.06
CA ASP A 44 -10.07 11.77 0.20
C ASP A 44 -9.41 10.40 -0.04
N VAL A 45 -8.13 10.44 -0.39
CA VAL A 45 -7.31 9.25 -0.67
C VAL A 45 -6.14 9.17 0.30
N THR A 46 -6.05 8.05 1.02
CA THR A 46 -4.93 7.77 1.93
C THR A 46 -4.38 6.37 1.70
N CYS A 47 -3.17 6.10 2.22
CA CYS A 47 -2.61 4.75 2.26
C CYS A 47 -2.27 4.37 3.71
N GLU A 48 -2.80 3.22 4.16
CA GLU A 48 -2.60 2.72 5.51
C GLU A 48 -1.99 1.31 5.51
N SER A 49 -1.13 1.04 6.50
CA SER A 49 -0.62 -0.31 6.75
C SER A 49 -1.39 -1.00 7.86
N TYR A 50 -1.97 -2.16 7.57
CA TYR A 50 -2.58 -3.05 8.55
C TYR A 50 -1.63 -4.21 8.89
N LEU A 51 -1.35 -4.38 10.18
CA LEU A 51 -0.44 -5.41 10.69
C LEU A 51 -0.97 -6.81 10.33
N GLY A 52 -0.24 -7.52 9.48
CA GLY A 52 -0.58 -8.87 9.05
C GLY A 52 -1.45 -8.96 7.79
N GLU A 53 -2.02 -7.84 7.34
CA GLU A 53 -2.92 -7.77 6.19
C GLU A 53 -2.28 -7.04 5.00
N GLY A 54 -1.36 -6.10 5.26
CA GLY A 54 -0.59 -5.44 4.22
C GLY A 54 -0.87 -3.95 4.12
N LEU A 55 -0.79 -3.41 2.90
CA LEU A 55 -1.02 -2.00 2.62
C LEU A 55 -2.29 -1.83 1.83
N TYR A 56 -3.08 -0.83 2.20
CA TYR A 56 -4.37 -0.55 1.61
C TYR A 56 -4.43 0.90 1.17
N ILE A 57 -5.10 1.12 0.04
CA ILE A 57 -5.55 2.43 -0.42
C ILE A 57 -6.96 2.61 0.13
N ILE A 58 -7.16 3.70 0.85
CA ILE A 58 -8.46 4.07 1.40
C ILE A 58 -8.98 5.24 0.60
N ILE A 59 -10.17 5.09 0.04
CA ILE A 59 -10.90 6.17 -0.61
C ILE A 59 -12.24 6.32 0.09
N ASP A 60 -12.51 7.49 0.64
CA ASP A 60 -13.61 7.74 1.58
C ASP A 60 -13.59 6.76 2.77
N THR A 61 -14.47 5.76 2.77
CA THR A 61 -14.59 4.73 3.82
C THR A 61 -14.21 3.33 3.35
N GLU A 62 -13.80 3.20 2.09
CA GLU A 62 -13.63 1.92 1.40
C GLU A 62 -12.14 1.59 1.29
N SER A 63 -11.78 0.34 1.59
CA SER A 63 -10.38 -0.08 1.66
C SER A 63 -10.04 -1.11 0.59
N CYS A 64 -9.10 -0.79 -0.31
CA CYS A 64 -8.64 -1.67 -1.38
C CYS A 64 -7.17 -2.07 -1.16
N PRO A 65 -6.79 -3.35 -1.28
CA PRO A 65 -5.39 -3.75 -1.22
C PRO A 65 -4.53 -2.97 -2.24
N ALA A 66 -3.42 -2.39 -1.78
CA ALA A 66 -2.59 -1.52 -2.59
C ALA A 66 -1.93 -2.24 -3.77
N ASP A 67 -1.64 -3.53 -3.63
CA ASP A 67 -1.13 -4.37 -4.72
C ASP A 67 -2.16 -4.52 -5.86
N ILE A 68 -3.43 -4.75 -5.55
CA ILE A 68 -4.52 -4.80 -6.53
C ILE A 68 -4.71 -3.44 -7.20
N PHE A 69 -4.79 -2.37 -6.41
CA PHE A 69 -4.95 -1.01 -6.94
C PHE A 69 -3.82 -0.66 -7.93
N PHE A 70 -2.56 -0.94 -7.56
CA PHE A 70 -1.42 -0.67 -8.44
C PHE A 70 -1.38 -1.60 -9.65
N ASP A 71 -1.80 -2.86 -9.54
CA ASP A 71 -1.86 -3.78 -10.68
C ASP A 71 -2.91 -3.32 -11.71
N LEU A 72 -4.10 -2.89 -11.27
CA LEU A 72 -5.12 -2.32 -12.14
C LEU A 72 -4.59 -1.07 -12.88
N ALA A 73 -3.98 -0.14 -12.13
CA ALA A 73 -3.38 1.06 -12.71
C ALA A 73 -2.25 0.72 -13.71
N PHE A 74 -1.39 -0.25 -13.38
CA PHE A 74 -0.30 -0.68 -14.25
C PHE A 74 -0.79 -1.31 -15.55
N ASN A 75 -1.89 -2.06 -15.49
CA ASN A 75 -2.53 -2.65 -16.67
C ASN A 75 -3.40 -1.68 -17.47
N GLY A 76 -3.41 -0.39 -17.11
CA GLY A 76 -4.16 0.66 -17.80
C GLY A 76 -5.67 0.57 -17.60
N VAL A 77 -6.11 -0.10 -16.53
CA VAL A 77 -7.52 -0.09 -16.13
C VAL A 77 -7.83 1.28 -15.54
N GLU A 78 -8.84 1.95 -16.09
CA GLU A 78 -9.38 3.17 -15.51
C GLU A 78 -10.08 2.81 -14.20
N ILE A 79 -9.55 3.27 -13.07
CA ILE A 79 -10.10 2.96 -11.75
C ILE A 79 -11.23 3.96 -11.46
N ASP A 80 -12.45 3.57 -11.82
CA ASP A 80 -13.66 4.23 -11.38
C ASP A 80 -14.14 3.68 -10.02
N ARG A 81 -15.28 4.19 -9.55
CA ARG A 81 -15.84 3.81 -8.25
C ARG A 81 -16.24 2.35 -8.20
N ASP A 82 -16.84 1.84 -9.27
CA ASP A 82 -17.39 0.48 -9.29
C ASP A 82 -16.26 -0.55 -9.32
N ILE A 83 -15.20 -0.28 -10.11
CA ILE A 83 -13.99 -1.08 -10.12
C ILE A 83 -13.31 -1.05 -8.75
N PHE A 84 -13.17 0.13 -8.13
CA PHE A 84 -12.57 0.22 -6.80
C PHE A 84 -13.35 -0.62 -5.77
N LEU A 85 -14.67 -0.42 -5.70
CA LEU A 85 -15.56 -1.15 -4.78
C LEU A 85 -15.57 -2.67 -4.99
N GLN A 86 -15.32 -3.15 -6.22
CA GLN A 86 -15.22 -4.58 -6.49
C GLN A 86 -14.06 -5.26 -5.74
N TYR A 87 -12.99 -4.53 -5.47
CA TYR A 87 -11.79 -5.03 -4.79
C TYR A 87 -11.65 -4.51 -3.36
N SER A 88 -12.63 -3.74 -2.88
CA SER A 88 -12.66 -3.19 -1.52
C SER A 88 -13.40 -4.09 -0.53
N HIS A 89 -13.15 -3.84 0.75
CA HIS A 89 -13.84 -4.44 1.89
C HIS A 89 -14.39 -3.39 2.85
#